data_AF-A0A0Q9W842-F1
#
_entry.id   AF-A0A0Q9W842-F1
#
_cell.length_a   1.000
_cell.length_b   1.000
_cell.length_c   1.000
_cell.angle_alpha   90.00
_cell.angle_beta   90.00
_cell.angle_gamma   90.00
#
_symmetry.space_group_name_H-M   'P 1'
#
loop_
_entity.id
_entity.type
_entity.pdbx_description
1 polymer ?
#
loop_
_entity_poly.entity_id
_entity_poly.type
_entity_poly.pdbx_seq_one_letter_code
_entity_poly.pdbx_strand_id
1 'polypeptide(L)'
;MFMYECRCRNALSANSNGSNDFASITKLEKDLALLKEEYTKLQRSYVELERKYNEVIASTADPGSTGEFSSFVSRLALTTASLYGCSIYSDLNIRTNTHGTIMPAHKFVLHARSEKWRNDESLVSAKELDWSDLDEDIATSLLRWIYTDIIDLQHDRLTLGLLRVAHRFSLPGLLGLCERALVASVGVRSCVRFYCVAEEVGAASLLEYCSGIISTHWDDLTPQDFEHMSGPLLFKMLKNKTKYPLHSAVRLLREDVVCLCLTENNTMLPELVNSLSQHGQLPLQMALSAKSYQIAQTLVNNASANVNAYDAKML
;
A
#
# COMPACT_ATOMS: atom_id res chain seq x y z
N MET A 1 -8.41 -65.56 -2.36
CA MET A 1 -7.91 -64.26 -1.86
C MET A 1 -6.61 -63.92 -2.60
N PHE A 2 -6.76 -63.79 -3.92
CA PHE A 2 -5.76 -63.41 -4.91
C PHE A 2 -6.43 -62.27 -5.65
N MET A 3 -5.83 -61.07 -5.65
CA MET A 3 -6.09 -59.91 -6.52
C MET A 3 -5.54 -58.64 -5.82
N TYR A 4 -4.22 -58.55 -5.69
CA TYR A 4 -3.52 -57.30 -5.35
C TYR A 4 -2.12 -57.31 -5.97
N GLU A 5 -2.03 -57.52 -7.28
CA GLU A 5 -0.77 -57.32 -8.01
C GLU A 5 -1.03 -57.16 -9.52
N CYS A 6 -1.50 -55.98 -9.93
CA CYS A 6 -1.35 -55.47 -11.31
C CYS A 6 -1.88 -54.05 -11.42
N ARG A 7 -1.03 -53.05 -11.11
CA ARG A 7 -1.16 -51.67 -11.63
C ARG A 7 0.13 -50.86 -11.41
N CYS A 8 1.28 -51.48 -11.66
CA CYS A 8 2.57 -50.80 -11.81
C CYS A 8 3.18 -51.19 -13.16
N ARG A 9 2.57 -50.73 -14.26
CA ARG A 9 3.16 -50.67 -15.61
C ARG A 9 2.12 -50.03 -16.52
N ASN A 10 2.28 -48.73 -16.76
CA ASN A 10 1.81 -47.93 -17.90
C ASN A 10 1.48 -46.50 -17.45
N ALA A 11 2.53 -45.72 -17.19
CA ALA A 11 2.48 -44.26 -17.24
C ALA A 11 3.86 -43.68 -17.59
N LEU A 12 4.63 -44.39 -18.43
CA LEU A 12 5.86 -43.91 -19.05
C LEU A 12 5.61 -43.73 -20.54
N SER A 13 4.77 -42.74 -20.89
CA SER A 13 4.77 -42.04 -22.19
C SER A 13 3.58 -41.09 -22.32
N ALA A 14 3.69 -39.89 -21.75
CA ALA A 14 2.98 -38.71 -22.26
C ALA A 14 3.80 -37.47 -21.91
N ASN A 15 4.39 -36.90 -22.95
CA ASN A 15 5.30 -35.77 -22.92
C ASN A 15 4.52 -34.45 -22.71
N SER A 16 5.24 -33.42 -22.26
CA SER A 16 4.84 -31.99 -22.13
C SER A 16 4.07 -31.53 -20.88
N ASN A 17 4.69 -31.61 -19.69
CA ASN A 17 4.39 -30.68 -18.57
C ASN A 17 5.62 -30.20 -17.78
N GLY A 18 6.82 -30.69 -18.09
CA GLY A 18 8.03 -30.41 -17.30
C GLY A 18 8.47 -28.94 -17.21
N SER A 19 8.01 -28.07 -18.11
CA SER A 19 8.32 -26.62 -18.02
C SER A 19 7.46 -25.90 -16.98
N ASN A 20 6.22 -26.34 -16.75
CA ASN A 20 5.34 -25.77 -15.71
C ASN A 20 5.75 -26.27 -14.32
N ASP A 21 6.20 -27.52 -14.22
CA ASP A 21 6.68 -28.10 -12.96
C ASP A 21 8.02 -27.49 -12.54
N PHE A 22 8.96 -27.28 -13.46
CA PHE A 22 10.23 -26.64 -13.13
C PHE A 22 10.06 -25.14 -12.76
N ALA A 23 9.21 -24.41 -13.48
CA ALA A 23 8.89 -23.01 -13.18
C ALA A 23 8.13 -22.87 -11.84
N SER A 24 7.25 -23.80 -11.51
CA SER A 24 6.55 -23.81 -10.21
C SER A 24 7.46 -24.22 -9.06
N ILE A 25 8.36 -25.18 -9.25
CA ILE A 25 9.38 -25.55 -8.26
C ILE A 25 10.32 -24.37 -7.98
N THR A 26 10.85 -23.72 -9.01
CA THR A 26 11.70 -22.53 -8.84
C THR A 26 10.97 -21.36 -8.18
N LYS A 27 9.67 -21.20 -8.47
CA LYS A 27 8.81 -20.22 -7.76
C LYS A 27 8.68 -20.58 -6.27
N LEU A 28 8.41 -21.85 -5.94
CA LEU A 28 8.29 -22.32 -4.56
C LEU A 28 9.61 -22.21 -3.79
N GLU A 29 10.75 -22.50 -4.42
CA GLU A 29 12.06 -22.33 -3.81
C GLU A 29 12.34 -20.86 -3.47
N LYS A 30 11.95 -19.94 -4.36
CA LYS A 30 12.04 -18.50 -4.12
C LYS A 30 11.14 -18.06 -2.98
N ASP A 31 9.89 -18.53 -2.95
CA ASP A 31 8.93 -18.23 -1.89
C ASP A 31 9.42 -18.74 -0.53
N LEU A 32 10.03 -19.94 -0.49
CA LEU A 32 10.59 -20.54 0.72
C LEU A 32 11.82 -19.75 1.22
N ALA A 33 12.68 -19.28 0.31
CA ALA A 33 13.81 -18.43 0.66
C ALA A 33 13.34 -17.11 1.30
N LEU A 34 12.34 -16.45 0.69
CA LEU A 34 11.73 -15.24 1.24
C LEU A 34 11.10 -15.48 2.61
N LEU A 35 10.40 -16.61 2.79
CA LEU A 35 9.78 -16.95 4.06
C LEU A 35 10.81 -17.17 5.18
N LYS A 36 11.94 -17.80 4.87
CA LYS A 36 13.05 -17.96 5.83
C LYS A 36 13.64 -16.61 6.24
N GLU A 37 13.78 -15.69 5.29
CA GLU A 37 14.28 -14.34 5.58
C GLU A 37 13.33 -13.61 6.54
N GLU A 38 12.03 -13.60 6.25
CA GLU A 38 11.02 -12.97 7.11
C GLU A 38 10.97 -13.61 8.51
N TYR A 39 11.09 -14.94 8.60
CA TYR A 39 11.17 -15.64 9.88
C TYR A 39 12.37 -15.18 10.72
N THR A 40 13.55 -15.00 10.10
CA THR A 40 14.73 -14.52 10.84
C THR A 40 14.59 -13.07 11.31
N LYS A 41 13.95 -12.20 10.52
CA LYS A 41 13.62 -10.83 10.93
C LYS A 41 12.69 -10.84 12.14
N LEU A 42 11.65 -11.67 12.09
CA LEU A 42 10.69 -11.82 13.19
C LEU A 42 11.38 -12.29 14.48
N GLN A 43 12.24 -13.30 14.40
CA GLN A 43 12.94 -13.83 15.57
C GLN A 43 13.86 -12.79 16.23
N ARG A 44 14.55 -11.96 15.45
CA ARG A 44 15.35 -10.84 15.99
C ARG A 44 14.46 -9.81 16.70
N SER A 45 13.35 -9.43 16.07
CA SER A 45 12.41 -8.48 16.65
C SER A 45 11.80 -8.96 17.98
N TYR A 46 11.55 -10.27 18.10
CA TYR A 46 11.05 -10.90 19.33
C TYR A 46 12.05 -10.77 20.48
N VAL A 47 13.33 -11.10 20.23
CA VAL A 47 14.38 -10.98 21.26
C VAL A 47 14.57 -9.53 21.72
N GLU A 48 14.51 -8.57 20.78
CA GLU A 48 14.57 -7.15 21.14
C GLU A 48 13.37 -6.68 21.96
N LEU A 49 12.17 -7.17 21.63
CA LEU A 49 10.95 -6.84 22.37
C LEU A 49 10.98 -7.41 23.79
N GLU A 50 11.41 -8.67 23.94
CA GLU A 50 11.57 -9.33 25.24
C GLU A 50 12.59 -8.59 26.11
N ARG A 51 13.72 -8.15 25.53
CA ARG A 51 14.71 -7.31 26.24
C ARG A 51 14.09 -6.00 26.74
N LYS A 52 13.39 -5.26 25.86
CA LYS A 52 12.73 -3.99 26.22
C LYS A 52 11.66 -4.17 27.29
N TYR A 53 10.89 -5.25 27.20
CA TYR A 53 9.88 -5.59 28.20
C TYR A 53 10.53 -5.85 29.57
N ASN A 54 11.58 -6.66 29.61
CA ASN A 54 12.31 -6.95 30.85
C ASN A 54 12.95 -5.70 31.46
N GLU A 55 13.45 -4.76 30.65
CA GLU A 55 13.95 -3.45 31.11
C GLU A 55 12.84 -2.59 31.75
N VAL A 56 11.65 -2.54 31.12
CA VAL A 56 10.50 -1.81 31.67
C VAL A 56 10.04 -2.43 32.99
N ILE A 57 9.93 -3.75 33.07
CA ILE A 57 9.57 -4.45 34.31
C ILE A 57 10.62 -4.19 35.40
N ALA A 58 11.91 -4.29 35.08
CA ALA A 58 12.98 -4.02 36.04
C ALA A 58 12.99 -2.55 36.53
N SER A 59 12.62 -1.58 35.67
CA SER A 59 12.55 -0.16 36.04
C SER A 59 11.29 0.24 36.82
N THR A 60 10.22 -0.57 36.74
CA THR A 60 8.91 -0.28 37.38
C THR A 60 8.61 -1.16 38.58
N ALA A 61 9.38 -2.22 38.80
CA ALA A 61 9.25 -3.10 39.95
C ALA A 61 9.81 -2.44 41.21
N ASP A 62 8.93 -1.80 41.98
CA ASP A 62 9.16 -1.55 43.40
C ASP A 62 9.02 -2.90 44.15
N PRO A 63 10.01 -3.39 44.93
CA PRO A 63 10.03 -4.76 45.46
C PRO A 63 8.89 -5.13 46.45
N GLY A 64 7.98 -4.20 46.75
CA GLY A 64 6.87 -4.39 47.69
C GLY A 64 5.45 -4.42 47.09
N SER A 65 5.28 -4.23 45.79
CA SER A 65 3.93 -4.06 45.19
C SER A 65 3.48 -5.26 44.35
N THR A 66 3.19 -6.37 45.01
CA THR A 66 2.39 -7.46 44.42
C THR A 66 0.91 -7.08 44.43
N GLY A 67 0.45 -6.32 43.43
CA GLY A 67 -0.96 -5.99 43.26
C GLY A 67 -1.20 -4.89 42.21
N GLU A 68 -1.89 -5.27 41.13
CA GLU A 68 -2.67 -4.45 40.18
C GLU A 68 -2.22 -3.00 39.91
N PHE A 69 -1.60 -2.78 38.73
CA PHE A 69 -1.28 -1.45 38.16
C PHE A 69 -0.47 -0.51 39.07
N SER A 70 0.68 -1.00 39.53
CA SER A 70 1.49 -0.40 40.59
C SER A 70 2.12 0.96 40.28
N SER A 71 2.37 1.31 39.01
CA SER A 71 3.09 2.55 38.65
C SER A 71 2.15 3.74 38.38
N PHE A 72 2.62 4.96 38.69
CA PHE A 72 1.94 6.21 38.32
C PHE A 72 1.64 6.27 36.81
N VAL A 73 2.57 5.82 35.97
CA VAL A 73 2.44 5.79 34.50
C VAL A 73 1.30 4.88 34.07
N SER A 74 1.20 3.66 34.63
CA SER A 74 0.13 2.72 34.32
C SER A 74 -1.24 3.26 34.71
N ARG A 75 -1.36 3.89 35.89
CA ARG A 75 -2.60 4.54 36.32
C ARG A 75 -2.97 5.72 35.43
N LEU A 76 -2.00 6.53 35.01
CA LEU A 76 -2.23 7.64 34.09
C LEU A 76 -2.70 7.15 32.72
N ALA A 77 -2.13 6.06 32.19
CA ALA A 77 -2.55 5.44 30.95
C ALA A 77 -3.99 4.90 31.04
N LEU A 78 -4.32 4.17 32.11
CA LEU A 78 -5.69 3.68 32.36
C LEU A 78 -6.71 4.82 32.51
N THR A 79 -6.33 5.85 33.25
CA THR A 79 -7.16 7.05 33.42
C THR A 79 -7.35 7.74 32.08
N THR A 80 -6.29 7.89 31.29
CA THR A 80 -6.40 8.48 29.95
C THR A 80 -7.32 7.66 29.07
N ALA A 81 -7.18 6.33 29.04
CA ALA A 81 -8.06 5.47 28.25
C ALA A 81 -9.54 5.56 28.67
N SER A 82 -9.83 5.68 29.97
CA SER A 82 -11.21 5.79 30.47
C SER A 82 -11.87 7.14 30.14
N LEU A 83 -11.09 8.17 29.77
CA LEU A 83 -11.62 9.46 29.33
C LEU A 83 -12.17 9.44 27.89
N TYR A 84 -11.96 8.36 27.13
CA TYR A 84 -12.53 8.23 25.79
C TYR A 84 -14.06 8.33 25.82
N GLY A 85 -14.62 9.31 25.12
CA GLY A 85 -16.07 9.57 25.08
C GLY A 85 -16.65 10.19 26.36
N CYS A 86 -15.81 10.50 27.37
CA CYS A 86 -16.23 11.14 28.60
C CYS A 86 -16.07 12.66 28.51
N SER A 87 -17.03 13.41 29.07
CA SER A 87 -16.94 14.88 29.15
C SER A 87 -16.16 15.39 30.36
N ILE A 88 -15.79 14.51 31.29
CA ILE A 88 -15.04 14.86 32.50
C ILE A 88 -13.65 15.35 32.09
N TYR A 89 -13.27 16.58 32.48
CA TYR A 89 -12.03 17.26 32.07
C TYR A 89 -11.91 17.59 30.58
N SER A 90 -12.97 17.37 29.79
CA SER A 90 -12.96 17.72 28.38
C SER A 90 -12.89 19.23 28.20
N ASP A 91 -11.95 19.68 27.37
CA ASP A 91 -11.65 21.08 27.06
C ASP A 91 -11.70 21.36 25.55
N LEU A 92 -12.18 20.38 24.78
CA LEU A 92 -12.30 20.41 23.32
C LEU A 92 -13.45 19.50 22.87
N ASN A 93 -14.16 19.91 21.83
CA ASN A 93 -15.15 19.10 21.15
C ASN A 93 -14.70 18.80 19.72
N ILE A 94 -14.84 17.56 19.25
CA ILE A 94 -14.56 17.19 17.87
C ILE A 94 -15.88 17.09 17.12
N ARG A 95 -16.01 17.83 16.01
CA ARG A 95 -17.18 17.82 15.14
C ARG A 95 -16.93 16.88 13.95
N THR A 96 -17.86 15.95 13.69
CA THR A 96 -17.83 15.07 12.52
C THR A 96 -18.99 15.38 11.56
N ASN A 97 -18.93 14.82 10.34
CA ASN A 97 -19.83 15.15 9.24
C ASN A 97 -21.26 14.61 9.44
N THR A 98 -21.38 13.48 10.13
CA THR A 98 -22.62 12.70 10.17
C THR A 98 -23.46 13.10 11.38
N HIS A 99 -24.60 13.74 11.10
CA HIS A 99 -25.63 14.12 12.07
C HIS A 99 -25.23 15.17 13.13
N GLY A 100 -24.09 15.84 12.98
CA GLY A 100 -23.60 16.79 13.98
C GLY A 100 -23.14 16.09 15.26
N THR A 101 -22.62 14.87 15.13
CA THR A 101 -22.03 14.15 16.25
C THR A 101 -20.85 14.96 16.80
N ILE A 102 -20.92 15.24 18.09
CA ILE A 102 -19.89 15.97 18.82
C ILE A 102 -19.27 15.00 19.81
N MET A 103 -17.97 14.74 19.66
CA MET A 103 -17.23 13.88 20.57
C MET A 103 -16.42 14.76 21.54
N PRO A 104 -16.60 14.59 22.87
CA PRO A 104 -15.73 15.27 23.83
C PRO A 104 -14.30 14.74 23.69
N ALA A 105 -13.33 15.66 23.75
CA ALA A 105 -11.92 15.38 23.63
C ALA A 105 -11.12 16.21 24.64
N HIS A 106 -9.83 15.89 24.73
CA HIS A 106 -8.93 16.45 25.72
C HIS A 106 -7.64 16.88 25.03
N LYS A 107 -7.33 18.18 25.04
CA LYS A 107 -6.17 18.75 24.34
C LYS A 107 -4.86 18.11 24.80
N PHE A 108 -4.73 17.82 26.10
CA PHE A 108 -3.50 17.20 26.62
C PHE A 108 -3.25 15.81 26.02
N VAL A 109 -4.30 15.04 25.71
CA VAL A 109 -4.18 13.71 25.09
C VAL A 109 -3.76 13.85 23.63
N LEU A 110 -4.34 14.81 22.90
CA LEU A 110 -3.92 15.14 21.54
C LEU A 110 -2.45 15.60 21.51
N HIS A 111 -2.06 16.56 22.35
CA HIS A 111 -0.67 17.02 22.45
C HIS A 111 0.31 15.90 22.80
N ALA A 112 -0.11 14.90 23.58
CA ALA A 112 0.72 13.74 23.89
C ALA A 112 0.93 12.80 22.68
N ARG A 113 -0.01 12.75 21.73
CA ARG A 113 0.04 11.87 20.55
C ARG A 113 0.74 12.49 19.33
N SER A 114 0.68 13.81 19.18
CA SER A 114 1.25 14.49 18.02
C SER A 114 1.98 15.77 18.40
N GLU A 115 3.23 15.85 17.97
CA GLU A 115 4.03 17.07 18.08
C GLU A 115 3.44 18.21 17.24
N LYS A 116 2.77 17.87 16.14
CA LYS A 116 2.05 18.85 15.31
C LYS A 116 0.90 19.50 16.08
N TRP A 117 0.13 18.71 16.83
CA TRP A 117 -0.94 19.25 17.68
C TRP A 117 -0.38 20.03 18.87
N ARG A 118 0.72 19.56 19.48
CA ARG A 118 1.39 20.25 20.60
C ARG A 118 1.82 21.67 20.22
N ASN A 119 2.32 21.86 19.00
CA ASN A 119 2.86 23.13 18.53
C ASN A 119 1.83 23.98 17.77
N ASP A 120 0.56 23.54 17.70
CA ASP A 120 -0.51 24.28 17.05
C ASP A 120 -1.13 25.30 18.03
N GLU A 121 -0.72 26.55 17.92
CA GLU A 121 -1.25 27.65 18.74
C GLU A 121 -2.77 27.83 18.58
N SER A 122 -3.33 27.45 17.42
CA SER A 122 -4.77 27.55 17.20
C SER A 122 -5.55 26.58 18.10
N LEU A 123 -4.97 25.41 18.41
CA LEU A 123 -5.60 24.40 19.27
C LEU A 123 -5.66 24.83 20.74
N VAL A 124 -4.75 25.71 21.18
CA VAL A 124 -4.70 26.21 22.56
C VAL A 124 -6.00 26.92 22.92
N SER A 125 -6.49 27.80 22.03
CA SER A 125 -7.72 28.57 22.25
C SER A 125 -8.98 27.94 21.67
N ALA A 126 -8.84 26.95 20.77
CA ALA A 126 -9.96 26.26 20.15
C ALA A 126 -10.86 25.57 21.19
N LYS A 127 -12.17 25.71 21.04
CA LYS A 127 -13.17 24.92 21.78
C LYS A 127 -13.70 23.76 20.94
N GLU A 128 -13.52 23.82 19.64
CA GLU A 128 -13.98 22.83 18.68
C GLU A 128 -12.86 22.54 17.68
N LEU A 129 -12.73 21.27 17.32
CA LEU A 129 -11.86 20.77 16.25
C LEU A 129 -12.73 20.16 15.17
N ASP A 130 -12.51 20.58 13.93
CA ASP A 130 -13.34 20.16 12.80
C ASP A 130 -12.74 18.96 12.07
N TRP A 131 -13.43 17.82 12.14
CA TRP A 131 -13.16 16.58 11.39
C TRP A 131 -14.34 16.24 10.46
N SER A 132 -15.10 17.25 10.02
CA SER A 132 -16.24 17.05 9.10
C SER A 132 -15.83 16.57 7.70
N ASP A 133 -14.54 16.56 7.39
CA ASP A 133 -14.00 15.99 6.15
C ASP A 133 -13.60 14.52 6.28
N LEU A 134 -13.67 13.94 7.49
CA LEU A 134 -13.39 12.53 7.73
C LEU A 134 -14.68 11.70 7.69
N ASP A 135 -14.58 10.46 7.20
CA ASP A 135 -15.63 9.46 7.39
C ASP A 135 -15.77 9.12 8.89
N GLU A 136 -17.00 8.87 9.34
CA GLU A 136 -17.33 8.64 10.76
C GLU A 136 -16.56 7.45 11.37
N ASP A 137 -16.39 6.37 10.60
CA ASP A 137 -15.64 5.19 11.03
C ASP A 137 -14.15 5.47 11.20
N ILE A 138 -13.57 6.29 10.31
CA ILE A 138 -12.18 6.76 10.43
C ILE A 138 -12.04 7.68 11.64
N ALA A 139 -12.92 8.68 11.81
CA ALA A 139 -12.88 9.64 12.91
C ALA A 139 -13.01 8.95 14.28
N THR A 140 -13.99 8.04 14.41
CA THR A 140 -14.22 7.28 15.64
C THR A 140 -13.04 6.35 15.95
N SER A 141 -12.52 5.63 14.93
CA SER A 141 -11.39 4.71 15.12
C SER A 141 -10.11 5.45 15.48
N LEU A 142 -9.86 6.62 14.86
CA LEU A 142 -8.75 7.50 15.18
C LEU A 142 -8.84 7.98 16.63
N LEU A 143 -10.00 8.51 17.06
CA LEU A 143 -10.17 9.01 18.42
C LEU A 143 -10.03 7.88 19.44
N ARG A 144 -10.60 6.71 19.17
CA ARG A 144 -10.44 5.55 20.05
C ARG A 144 -8.96 5.19 20.20
N TRP A 145 -8.22 5.08 19.10
CA TRP A 145 -6.80 4.77 19.14
C TRP A 145 -5.98 5.81 19.92
N ILE A 146 -6.27 7.10 19.75
CA ILE A 146 -5.61 8.19 20.49
C ILE A 146 -5.68 7.94 22.00
N TYR A 147 -6.81 7.46 22.51
CA TYR A 147 -7.04 7.24 23.93
C TYR A 147 -6.57 5.87 24.43
N THR A 148 -6.80 4.82 23.65
CA THR A 148 -6.68 3.43 24.13
C THR A 148 -5.49 2.68 23.55
N ASP A 149 -4.86 3.22 22.50
CA ASP A 149 -3.84 2.55 21.69
C ASP A 149 -4.35 1.28 20.95
N ILE A 150 -5.65 1.02 21.00
CA ILE A 150 -6.31 -0.12 20.36
C ILE A 150 -6.95 0.35 19.06
N ILE A 151 -6.72 -0.39 17.98
CA ILE A 151 -7.32 -0.12 16.68
C ILE A 151 -7.63 -1.41 15.93
N ASP A 152 -8.74 -1.40 15.19
CA ASP A 152 -9.17 -2.50 14.34
C ASP A 152 -8.79 -2.20 12.88
N LEU A 153 -7.90 -3.02 12.31
CA LEU A 153 -7.33 -2.83 10.98
C LEU A 153 -7.69 -3.95 9.99
N GLN A 154 -8.81 -4.66 10.24
CA GLN A 154 -9.24 -5.79 9.39
C GLN A 154 -9.73 -5.38 8.00
N HIS A 155 -10.12 -4.12 7.80
CA HIS A 155 -10.71 -3.63 6.55
C HIS A 155 -9.78 -2.65 5.84
N ASP A 156 -9.29 -3.02 4.66
CA ASP A 156 -8.36 -2.21 3.85
C ASP A 156 -8.81 -0.75 3.64
N ARG A 157 -10.11 -0.53 3.37
CA ARG A 157 -10.65 0.82 3.17
C ARG A 157 -10.41 1.71 4.39
N LEU A 158 -10.78 1.20 5.56
CA LEU A 158 -10.62 1.89 6.83
C LEU A 158 -9.13 2.09 7.13
N THR A 159 -8.31 1.05 6.96
CA THR A 159 -6.86 1.11 7.21
C THR A 159 -6.15 2.12 6.29
N LEU A 160 -6.51 2.20 5.01
CA LEU A 160 -5.99 3.22 4.09
C LEU A 160 -6.43 4.64 4.49
N GLY A 161 -7.67 4.80 4.94
CA GLY A 161 -8.17 6.07 5.48
C GLY A 161 -7.41 6.50 6.73
N LEU A 162 -7.21 5.56 7.66
CA LEU A 162 -6.42 5.74 8.88
C LEU A 162 -4.95 6.08 8.57
N LEU A 163 -4.35 5.46 7.56
CA LEU A 163 -3.00 5.77 7.12
C LEU A 163 -2.86 7.24 6.67
N ARG A 164 -3.84 7.74 5.90
CA ARG A 164 -3.85 9.16 5.47
C ARG A 164 -4.00 10.13 6.62
N VAL A 165 -4.92 9.88 7.54
CA VAL A 165 -5.10 10.77 8.70
C VAL A 165 -3.91 10.69 9.66
N ALA A 166 -3.27 9.53 9.78
CA ALA A 166 -2.04 9.37 10.56
C ALA A 166 -0.92 10.23 9.98
N HIS A 167 -0.75 10.25 8.66
CA HIS A 167 0.19 11.15 8.00
C HIS A 167 -0.21 12.63 8.19
N ARG A 168 -1.48 12.99 7.91
CA ARG A 168 -2.00 14.36 8.05
C ARG A 168 -1.77 14.95 9.44
N PHE A 169 -1.99 14.15 10.49
CA PHE A 169 -1.84 14.57 11.88
C PHE A 169 -0.49 14.22 12.49
N SER A 170 0.47 13.73 11.70
CA SER A 170 1.82 13.40 12.14
C SER A 170 1.83 12.41 13.32
N LEU A 171 1.14 11.27 13.14
CA LEU A 171 0.99 10.19 14.11
C LEU A 171 1.80 8.96 13.68
N PRO A 172 3.14 8.94 13.89
CA PRO A 172 4.01 7.90 13.35
C PRO A 172 3.69 6.49 13.87
N GLY A 173 3.24 6.37 15.13
CA GLY A 173 2.83 5.09 15.70
C GLY A 173 1.64 4.46 14.97
N LEU A 174 0.61 5.27 14.68
CA LEU A 174 -0.56 4.83 13.91
C LEU A 174 -0.20 4.56 12.45
N LEU A 175 0.63 5.42 11.84
CA LEU A 175 1.09 5.26 10.46
C LEU A 175 1.77 3.90 10.28
N GLY A 176 2.72 3.56 11.16
CA GLY A 176 3.42 2.28 11.11
C GLY A 176 2.52 1.06 11.40
N LEU A 177 1.49 1.20 12.24
CA LEU A 177 0.49 0.14 12.46
C LEU A 177 -0.32 -0.12 11.19
N CYS A 178 -0.82 0.94 10.55
CA CYS A 178 -1.57 0.84 9.30
C CYS A 178 -0.71 0.26 8.18
N GLU A 179 0.54 0.69 8.07
CA GLU A 179 1.50 0.22 7.07
C GLU A 179 1.71 -1.30 7.18
N ARG A 180 1.98 -1.81 8.38
CA ARG A 180 2.16 -3.26 8.62
C ARG A 180 0.91 -4.07 8.30
N ALA A 181 -0.27 -3.57 8.69
CA ALA A 181 -1.53 -4.25 8.40
C ALA A 181 -1.82 -4.33 6.89
N LEU A 182 -1.50 -3.26 6.13
CA LEU A 182 -1.67 -3.23 4.68
C LEU A 182 -0.68 -4.12 3.94
N VAL A 183 0.57 -4.21 4.42
CA VAL A 183 1.56 -5.15 3.88
C VAL A 183 1.07 -6.60 4.03
N ALA A 184 0.45 -6.95 5.16
CA ALA A 184 -0.07 -8.29 5.40
C ALA A 184 -1.31 -8.66 4.57
N SER A 185 -2.05 -7.68 4.06
CA SER A 185 -3.33 -7.87 3.37
C SER A 185 -3.29 -7.62 1.85
N VAL A 186 -2.22 -6.99 1.34
CA VAL A 186 -2.17 -6.63 -0.08
C VAL A 186 -2.15 -7.86 -1.00
N GLY A 187 -2.89 -7.76 -2.09
CA GLY A 187 -2.93 -8.74 -3.16
C GLY A 187 -2.83 -8.07 -4.53
N VAL A 188 -2.84 -8.89 -5.60
CA VAL A 188 -2.66 -8.41 -6.98
C VAL A 188 -3.71 -7.36 -7.38
N ARG A 189 -4.96 -7.48 -6.90
CA ARG A 189 -6.05 -6.54 -7.21
C ARG A 189 -6.10 -5.29 -6.32
N SER A 190 -5.32 -5.25 -5.24
CA SER A 190 -5.27 -4.10 -4.32
C SER A 190 -3.94 -3.37 -4.32
N CYS A 191 -2.86 -3.98 -4.84
CA CYS A 191 -1.50 -3.44 -4.77
C CYS A 191 -1.34 -2.08 -5.45
N VAL A 192 -2.01 -1.82 -6.57
CA VAL A 192 -1.94 -0.53 -7.27
C VAL A 192 -2.61 0.57 -6.44
N ARG A 193 -3.79 0.29 -5.86
CA ARG A 193 -4.47 1.24 -4.96
C ARG A 193 -3.61 1.54 -3.73
N PHE A 194 -3.02 0.51 -3.13
CA PHE A 194 -2.17 0.68 -1.94
C PHE A 194 -0.91 1.46 -2.27
N TYR A 195 -0.29 1.18 -3.42
CA TYR A 195 0.86 1.92 -3.94
C TYR A 195 0.57 3.43 -4.05
N CYS A 196 -0.60 3.80 -4.61
CA CYS A 196 -1.00 5.21 -4.69
C CYS A 196 -1.03 5.89 -3.31
N VAL A 197 -1.66 5.24 -2.32
CA VAL A 197 -1.76 5.80 -0.97
C VAL A 197 -0.40 5.83 -0.29
N ALA A 198 0.42 4.80 -0.47
CA ALA A 198 1.74 4.71 0.12
C ALA A 198 2.66 5.82 -0.39
N GLU A 199 2.61 6.13 -1.69
CA GLU A 199 3.35 7.25 -2.28
C GLU A 199 2.84 8.60 -1.74
N GLU A 200 1.52 8.78 -1.67
CA GLU A 200 0.86 9.99 -1.16
C GLU A 200 1.31 10.35 0.26
N VAL A 201 1.44 9.35 1.13
CA VAL A 201 1.72 9.52 2.57
C VAL A 201 3.17 9.24 2.96
N GLY A 202 4.03 8.85 2.00
CA GLY A 202 5.43 8.50 2.25
C GLY A 202 5.63 7.20 3.05
N ALA A 203 4.70 6.24 2.98
CA ALA A 203 4.82 4.92 3.63
C ALA A 203 5.76 4.02 2.82
N ALA A 204 7.06 4.13 3.10
CA ALA A 204 8.12 3.54 2.28
C ALA A 204 8.08 2.01 2.20
N SER A 205 7.80 1.32 3.31
CA SER A 205 7.75 -0.15 3.34
C SER A 205 6.56 -0.69 2.55
N LEU A 206 5.38 -0.07 2.69
CA LEU A 206 4.21 -0.43 1.89
C LEU A 206 4.42 -0.12 0.41
N LEU A 207 5.03 1.02 0.09
CA LEU A 207 5.33 1.43 -1.28
C LEU A 207 6.25 0.41 -1.97
N GLU A 208 7.35 0.04 -1.30
CA GLU A 208 8.31 -0.94 -1.80
C GLU A 208 7.66 -2.32 -1.99
N TYR A 209 6.87 -2.78 -1.02
CA TYR A 209 6.19 -4.07 -1.10
C TYR A 209 5.18 -4.11 -2.24
N CYS A 210 4.33 -3.08 -2.36
CA CYS A 210 3.39 -2.97 -3.48
C CYS A 210 4.12 -2.92 -4.82
N SER A 211 5.25 -2.20 -4.89
CA SER A 211 6.07 -2.15 -6.09
C SER A 211 6.61 -3.53 -6.50
N GLY A 212 6.99 -4.37 -5.54
CA GLY A 212 7.44 -5.74 -5.80
C GLY A 212 6.33 -6.60 -6.42
N ILE A 213 5.10 -6.51 -5.87
CA ILE A 213 3.93 -7.21 -6.41
C ILE A 213 3.61 -6.74 -7.83
N ILE A 214 3.55 -5.42 -8.06
CA ILE A 214 3.25 -4.85 -9.39
C ILE A 214 4.27 -5.32 -10.43
N SER A 215 5.55 -5.40 -10.07
CA SER A 215 6.62 -5.81 -10.99
C SER A 215 6.57 -7.31 -11.28
N THR A 216 6.18 -8.13 -10.29
CA THR A 216 6.10 -9.59 -10.42
C THR A 216 4.85 -10.02 -11.20
N HIS A 217 3.74 -9.31 -11.00
CA HIS A 217 2.42 -9.60 -11.59
C HIS A 217 2.04 -8.61 -12.69
N TRP A 218 3.02 -7.99 -13.36
CA TRP A 218 2.77 -6.93 -14.34
C TRP A 218 1.77 -7.32 -15.43
N ASP A 219 1.86 -8.55 -15.92
CA ASP A 219 0.99 -9.06 -17.00
C ASP A 219 -0.42 -9.45 -16.54
N ASP A 220 -0.63 -9.63 -15.23
CA ASP A 220 -1.94 -9.93 -14.63
C ASP A 220 -2.77 -8.67 -14.37
N LEU A 221 -2.13 -7.50 -14.41
CA LEU A 221 -2.74 -6.19 -14.15
C LEU A 221 -3.41 -5.62 -15.40
N THR A 222 -4.59 -5.06 -15.18
CA THR A 222 -5.49 -4.56 -16.20
C THR A 222 -5.62 -3.03 -16.14
N PRO A 223 -6.13 -2.36 -17.18
CA PRO A 223 -6.39 -0.92 -17.13
C PRO A 223 -7.24 -0.49 -15.92
N GLN A 224 -8.20 -1.32 -15.48
CA GLN A 224 -9.05 -1.02 -14.32
C GLN A 224 -8.24 -0.88 -13.02
N ASP A 225 -7.17 -1.67 -12.86
CA ASP A 225 -6.34 -1.63 -11.65
C ASP A 225 -5.63 -0.27 -11.49
N PHE A 226 -5.43 0.48 -12.59
CA PHE A 226 -4.75 1.78 -12.62
C PHE A 226 -5.69 2.99 -12.74
N GLU A 227 -7.01 2.79 -12.75
CA GLU A 227 -7.99 3.85 -13.01
C GLU A 227 -7.84 5.05 -12.06
N HIS A 228 -7.61 4.78 -10.78
CA HIS A 228 -7.47 5.81 -9.74
C HIS A 228 -6.06 6.43 -9.64
N MET A 229 -5.09 5.91 -10.40
CA MET A 229 -3.72 6.42 -10.37
C MET A 229 -3.59 7.67 -11.25
N SER A 230 -3.05 8.76 -10.70
CA SER A 230 -2.82 9.98 -11.47
C SER A 230 -1.80 9.75 -12.59
N GLY A 231 -1.96 10.44 -13.71
CA GLY A 231 -1.06 10.34 -14.86
C GLY A 231 0.43 10.54 -14.49
N PRO A 232 0.80 11.57 -13.73
CA PRO A 232 2.18 11.79 -13.30
C PRO A 232 2.74 10.65 -12.44
N LEU A 233 1.94 10.08 -11.53
CA LEU A 233 2.38 8.97 -10.69
C LEU A 233 2.55 7.69 -11.52
N LEU A 234 1.60 7.39 -12.39
CA LEU A 234 1.68 6.24 -13.28
C LEU A 234 2.91 6.37 -14.19
N PHE A 235 3.15 7.54 -14.76
CA PHE A 235 4.33 7.81 -15.56
C PHE A 235 5.64 7.56 -14.79
N LYS A 236 5.76 8.12 -13.57
CA LYS A 236 6.91 7.88 -12.68
C LYS A 236 7.11 6.39 -12.39
N MET A 237 6.03 5.66 -12.10
CA MET A 237 6.07 4.23 -11.84
C MET A 237 6.53 3.44 -13.07
N LEU A 238 5.97 3.72 -14.25
CA LEU A 238 6.32 3.03 -15.49
C LEU A 238 7.79 3.21 -15.86
N LYS A 239 8.34 4.42 -15.70
CA LYS A 239 9.76 4.70 -15.92
C LYS A 239 10.67 3.89 -15.00
N ASN A 240 10.27 3.77 -13.74
CA ASN A 240 11.09 3.09 -12.74
C ASN A 240 10.98 1.57 -12.80
N LYS A 241 9.92 1.02 -13.41
CA LYS A 241 9.58 -0.40 -13.31
C LYS A 241 9.53 -1.13 -14.65
N THR A 242 9.49 -0.42 -15.78
CA THR A 242 9.39 -1.04 -17.10
C THR A 242 10.47 -0.51 -18.04
N LYS A 243 10.95 -1.37 -18.94
CA LYS A 243 11.91 -0.98 -19.99
C LYS A 243 11.26 -0.18 -21.13
N TYR A 244 9.94 -0.32 -21.28
CA TYR A 244 9.16 0.26 -22.38
C TYR A 244 7.97 1.08 -21.84
N PRO A 245 8.19 2.26 -21.21
CA PRO A 245 7.12 3.04 -20.59
C PRO A 245 6.01 3.46 -21.55
N LEU A 246 6.36 3.80 -22.80
CA LEU A 246 5.37 4.17 -23.82
C LEU A 246 4.43 2.99 -24.15
N HIS A 247 4.99 1.81 -24.45
CA HIS A 247 4.19 0.62 -24.76
C HIS A 247 3.32 0.21 -23.57
N SER A 248 3.84 0.32 -22.34
CA SER A 248 3.09 0.08 -21.11
C SER A 248 1.92 1.06 -20.97
N ALA A 249 2.11 2.35 -21.25
CA ALA A 249 1.05 3.35 -21.22
C ALA A 249 -0.05 3.07 -22.26
N VAL A 250 0.35 2.65 -23.48
CA VAL A 250 -0.59 2.23 -24.52
C VAL A 250 -1.36 0.98 -24.11
N ARG A 251 -0.69 -0.03 -23.53
CA ARG A 251 -1.32 -1.26 -23.02
C ARG A 251 -2.37 -0.95 -21.96
N LEU A 252 -2.08 0.00 -21.08
CA LEU A 252 -3.00 0.43 -20.02
C LEU A 252 -4.10 1.38 -20.51
N LEU A 253 -4.13 1.73 -21.81
CA LEU A 253 -5.11 2.62 -22.40
C LEU A 253 -5.14 4.02 -21.75
N ARG A 254 -3.98 4.50 -21.28
CA ARG A 254 -3.83 5.77 -20.59
C ARG A 254 -3.24 6.84 -21.50
N GLU A 255 -4.10 7.54 -22.24
CA GLU A 255 -3.69 8.59 -23.18
C GLU A 255 -2.92 9.74 -22.50
N ASP A 256 -3.37 10.14 -21.30
CA ASP A 256 -2.70 11.16 -20.49
C ASP A 256 -1.23 10.80 -20.22
N VAL A 257 -0.95 9.53 -19.93
CA VAL A 257 0.40 9.01 -19.70
C VAL A 257 1.17 8.86 -21.01
N VAL A 258 0.51 8.49 -22.11
CA VAL A 258 1.14 8.51 -23.45
C VAL A 258 1.64 9.91 -23.78
N CYS A 259 0.81 10.95 -23.57
CA CYS A 259 1.21 12.34 -23.77
C CYS A 259 2.42 12.74 -22.89
N LEU A 260 2.47 12.30 -21.63
CA LEU A 260 3.62 12.52 -20.75
C LEU A 260 4.90 11.84 -21.30
N CYS A 261 4.81 10.59 -21.76
CA CYS A 261 5.92 9.87 -22.39
C CYS A 261 6.47 10.62 -23.61
N LEU A 262 5.59 11.15 -24.47
CA LEU A 262 5.98 11.88 -25.66
C LEU A 262 6.62 13.23 -25.31
N THR A 263 6.00 13.97 -24.39
CA THR A 263 6.48 15.31 -23.98
C THR A 263 7.88 15.24 -23.37
N GLU A 264 8.18 14.22 -22.57
CA GLU A 264 9.51 14.05 -21.96
C GLU A 264 10.59 13.68 -22.99
N ASN A 265 10.22 12.96 -24.05
CA ASN A 265 11.16 12.45 -25.07
C ASN A 265 11.09 13.23 -26.39
N ASN A 266 10.72 14.52 -26.34
CA ASN A 266 10.42 15.35 -27.51
C ASN A 266 11.54 15.35 -28.59
N THR A 267 12.79 15.18 -28.20
CA THR A 267 13.93 15.15 -29.13
C THR A 267 14.05 13.85 -29.94
N MET A 268 13.56 12.72 -29.41
CA MET A 268 13.74 11.37 -29.99
C MET A 268 12.39 10.70 -30.32
N LEU A 269 11.35 11.49 -30.57
CA LEU A 269 9.98 11.00 -30.80
C LEU A 269 9.89 9.93 -31.89
N PRO A 270 10.45 10.11 -33.11
CA PRO A 270 10.30 9.14 -34.18
C PRO A 270 10.94 7.79 -33.85
N GLU A 271 12.05 7.78 -33.10
CA GLU A 271 12.71 6.54 -32.67
C GLU A 271 11.88 5.85 -31.58
N LEU A 272 11.38 6.62 -30.62
CA LEU A 272 10.60 6.09 -29.51
C LEU A 272 9.28 5.47 -29.97
N VAL A 273 8.49 6.18 -30.80
CA VAL A 273 7.16 5.69 -31.21
C VAL A 273 7.20 4.57 -32.25
N ASN A 274 8.34 4.38 -32.91
CA ASN A 274 8.57 3.29 -33.86
C ASN A 274 9.45 2.19 -33.27
N SER A 275 9.75 2.23 -31.97
CA SER A 275 10.49 1.18 -31.29
C SER A 275 9.60 -0.03 -31.00
N LEU A 276 10.20 -1.23 -31.04
CA LEU A 276 9.50 -2.48 -30.77
C LEU A 276 9.48 -2.76 -29.26
N SER A 277 8.35 -3.26 -28.77
CA SER A 277 8.23 -3.79 -27.41
C SER A 277 9.03 -5.08 -27.23
N GLN A 278 9.10 -5.59 -25.99
CA GLN A 278 9.64 -6.92 -25.70
C GLN A 278 8.96 -8.06 -26.48
N HIS A 279 7.73 -7.85 -26.97
CA HIS A 279 6.98 -8.81 -27.77
C HIS A 279 7.03 -8.51 -29.27
N GLY A 280 7.89 -7.58 -29.71
CA GLY A 280 8.04 -7.23 -31.12
C GLY A 280 6.86 -6.43 -31.68
N GLN A 281 6.12 -5.71 -30.84
CA GLN A 281 4.95 -4.92 -31.24
C GLN A 281 5.24 -3.43 -31.20
N LEU A 282 4.70 -2.69 -32.17
CA LEU A 282 4.78 -1.22 -32.21
C LEU A 282 3.70 -0.59 -31.31
N PRO A 283 3.95 0.58 -30.70
CA PRO A 283 2.94 1.32 -29.94
C PRO A 283 1.66 1.56 -30.74
N LEU A 284 1.78 1.96 -32.01
CA LEU A 284 0.63 2.19 -32.89
C LEU A 284 -0.17 0.90 -33.14
N GLN A 285 0.51 -0.23 -33.36
CA GLN A 285 -0.13 -1.55 -33.52
C GLN A 285 -0.89 -1.96 -32.24
N MET A 286 -0.30 -1.71 -31.07
CA MET A 286 -0.96 -1.98 -29.78
C MET A 286 -2.22 -1.11 -29.60
N ALA A 287 -2.15 0.18 -29.93
CA ALA A 287 -3.29 1.09 -29.84
C ALA A 287 -4.43 0.67 -30.78
N LEU A 288 -4.12 0.31 -32.03
CA LEU A 288 -5.10 -0.13 -33.02
C LEU A 288 -5.72 -1.49 -32.67
N SER A 289 -4.91 -2.45 -32.19
CA SER A 289 -5.42 -3.78 -31.79
C SER A 289 -6.33 -3.69 -30.58
N ALA A 290 -6.07 -2.76 -29.66
CA ALA A 290 -6.95 -2.44 -28.54
C ALA A 290 -8.14 -1.53 -28.91
N LYS A 291 -8.31 -1.16 -30.18
CA LYS A 291 -9.36 -0.25 -30.69
C LYS A 291 -9.36 1.14 -30.03
N SER A 292 -8.21 1.59 -29.54
CA SER A 292 -8.05 2.93 -28.96
C SER A 292 -7.65 3.93 -30.04
N TYR A 293 -8.66 4.48 -30.71
CA TYR A 293 -8.47 5.45 -31.80
C TYR A 293 -7.82 6.76 -31.32
N GLN A 294 -8.12 7.19 -30.09
CA GLN A 294 -7.55 8.41 -29.50
C GLN A 294 -6.03 8.29 -29.35
N ILE A 295 -5.56 7.20 -28.74
CA ILE A 295 -4.11 6.94 -28.58
C ILE A 295 -3.44 6.79 -29.94
N ALA A 296 -4.07 6.09 -30.90
CA ALA A 296 -3.53 5.95 -32.25
C ALA A 296 -3.38 7.32 -32.95
N GLN A 297 -4.38 8.19 -32.83
CA GLN A 297 -4.34 9.54 -33.39
C GLN A 297 -3.26 10.39 -32.73
N THR A 298 -3.11 10.30 -31.40
CA THR A 298 -2.05 10.99 -30.65
C THR A 298 -0.66 10.53 -31.10
N LEU A 299 -0.44 9.22 -31.31
CA LEU A 299 0.85 8.69 -31.80
C LEU A 299 1.17 9.16 -33.23
N VAL A 300 0.19 9.21 -34.13
CA VAL A 300 0.40 9.63 -35.52
C VAL A 300 0.59 11.14 -35.62
N ASN A 301 -0.33 11.91 -35.05
CA ASN A 301 -0.37 13.36 -35.23
C ASN A 301 0.71 14.08 -34.42
N ASN A 302 0.99 13.61 -33.20
CA ASN A 302 1.86 14.33 -32.28
C ASN A 302 3.28 13.75 -32.22
N ALA A 303 3.52 12.56 -32.78
CA ALA A 303 4.80 11.87 -32.62
C ALA A 303 5.33 11.18 -33.88
N SER A 304 4.70 11.36 -35.04
CA SER A 304 5.15 10.82 -36.33
C SER A 304 5.29 9.28 -36.35
N ALA A 305 4.35 8.57 -35.73
CA ALA A 305 4.30 7.12 -35.83
C ALA A 305 4.15 6.65 -37.29
N ASN A 306 5.00 5.72 -37.71
CA ASN A 306 5.03 5.24 -39.09
C ASN A 306 3.87 4.28 -39.34
N VAL A 307 2.88 4.73 -40.10
CA VAL A 307 1.70 3.95 -40.48
C VAL A 307 2.01 2.75 -41.39
N ASN A 308 3.19 2.71 -42.01
CA ASN A 308 3.63 1.65 -42.91
C ASN A 308 4.67 0.70 -42.25
N ALA A 309 4.92 0.84 -40.95
CA ALA A 309 5.88 -0.01 -40.25
C ALA A 309 5.34 -1.44 -40.07
N TYR A 310 6.22 -2.43 -40.26
CA TYR A 310 5.91 -3.86 -40.11
C TYR A 310 6.32 -4.37 -38.74
N ASP A 311 5.62 -5.38 -38.23
CA ASP A 311 5.96 -6.02 -36.96
C ASP A 311 7.08 -7.07 -37.13
N ALA A 312 7.69 -7.46 -36.01
CA ALA A 312 8.81 -8.41 -36.03
C ALA A 312 8.45 -9.83 -36.51
N LYS A 313 7.16 -10.12 -36.76
CA LYS A 313 6.71 -11.43 -37.28
C LYS A 313 6.76 -11.51 -38.81
N MET A 314 7.03 -10.40 -39.50
CA MET A 314 7.14 -10.30 -40.96
C MET A 314 8.58 -10.25 -41.48
N LEU A 315 9.59 -10.42 -40.62
CA LEU A 315 11.01 -10.58 -40.95
C LEU A 315 11.49 -11.98 -40.54
#